data_AF-S2TB67-F1
#
_entry.id   AF-S2TB67-F1
#
_cell.length_a   1.000
_cell.length_b   1.000
_cell.length_c   1.000
_cell.angle_alpha   90.00
_cell.angle_beta   90.00
_cell.angle_gamma   90.00
#
_symmetry.space_group_name_H-M   'P 1'
#
loop_
_entity.id
_entity.type
_entity.pdbx_description
1 polymer ?
#
loop_
_entity_poly.entity_id
_entity_poly.type
_entity_poly.pdbx_seq_one_letter_code
_entity_poly.pdbx_strand_id
1 'polypeptide(L)'
;MALAFGDEVWMTDKSMYSILSPEGFAAILWKDASRAKEAAAVMQLTPQDLLAKAVCDRIIPDTGTTFATTLKAAIKPKLAELVATDPQALIAKRQQRFRKF
;
A
#
# COMPACT_ATOMS: atom_id res chain seq x y z
N MET A 1 12.56 3.85 1.77
CA MET A 1 11.87 5.06 1.25
C MET A 1 10.64 5.32 2.13
N ALA A 2 10.55 6.49 2.78
CA ALA A 2 9.43 6.86 3.67
C ALA A 2 8.36 7.71 2.96
N LEU A 3 8.04 7.38 1.70
CA LEU A 3 7.13 8.17 0.87
C LEU A 3 5.64 7.81 1.07
N ALA A 4 5.34 6.77 1.84
CA ALA A 4 3.97 6.30 2.05
C ALA A 4 3.26 6.92 3.26
N PHE A 5 3.82 7.97 3.88
CA PHE A 5 3.15 8.71 4.96
C PHE A 5 2.12 9.70 4.38
N GLY A 6 1.01 9.16 3.89
CA GLY A 6 -0.09 9.92 3.29
C GLY A 6 -1.38 9.84 4.08
N ASP A 7 -2.36 10.66 3.71
CA ASP A 7 -3.73 10.59 4.26
C ASP A 7 -4.43 9.28 3.86
N GLU A 8 -4.17 8.81 2.63
CA GLU A 8 -4.56 7.47 2.17
C GLU A 8 -3.43 6.82 1.38
N VAL A 9 -3.36 5.48 1.46
CA VAL A 9 -2.40 4.65 0.75
C VAL A 9 -3.17 3.74 -0.19
N TRP A 10 -3.02 3.98 -1.49
CA TRP A 10 -3.67 3.18 -2.54
C TRP A 10 -2.65 2.29 -3.23
N MET A 11 -3.06 1.07 -3.55
CA MET A 11 -2.23 0.08 -4.22
C MET A 11 -2.88 -0.38 -5.51
N THR A 12 -2.07 -0.77 -6.51
CA THR A 12 -2.61 -1.46 -7.67
C THR A 12 -2.78 -2.95 -7.36
N ASP A 13 -3.73 -3.62 -8.00
CA ASP A 13 -4.04 -5.04 -7.78
C ASP A 13 -2.87 -6.01 -8.01
N LYS A 14 -1.87 -5.62 -8.82
CA LYS A 14 -0.66 -6.40 -9.13
C LYS A 14 0.61 -5.86 -8.45
N SER A 15 0.52 -4.86 -7.56
CA SER A 15 1.70 -4.38 -6.84
C SER A 15 2.00 -5.21 -5.60
N MET A 16 3.18 -5.00 -5.02
CA MET A 16 3.55 -5.52 -3.71
C MET A 16 4.11 -4.39 -2.86
N TYR A 17 3.92 -4.46 -1.55
CA TYR A 17 4.55 -3.54 -0.61
C TYR A 17 5.21 -4.32 0.52
N SER A 18 6.53 -4.16 0.65
CA SER A 18 7.32 -4.93 1.60
C SER A 18 8.47 -4.12 2.17
N ILE A 19 8.81 -4.41 3.42
CA ILE A 19 10.00 -3.89 4.10
C ILE A 19 11.28 -4.62 3.67
N LEU A 20 11.15 -5.87 3.23
CA LEU A 20 12.24 -6.75 2.84
C LEU A 20 11.79 -7.61 1.65
N SER A 21 12.65 -7.85 0.67
CA SER A 21 12.26 -8.72 -0.44
C SER A 21 12.05 -10.16 0.06
N PRO A 22 11.14 -10.96 -0.55
CA PRO A 22 10.96 -12.36 -0.17
C PRO A 22 12.25 -13.19 -0.24
N GLU A 23 13.13 -12.88 -1.19
CA GLU A 23 14.45 -13.50 -1.32
C GLU A 23 15.34 -13.18 -0.11
N GLY A 24 15.34 -11.91 0.32
CA GLY A 24 16.07 -11.48 1.51
C GLY A 24 15.53 -12.11 2.79
N PHE A 25 14.20 -12.20 2.93
CA PHE A 25 13.56 -12.89 4.04
C PHE A 25 13.97 -14.37 4.10
N ALA A 26 13.90 -15.07 2.97
CA ALA A 26 14.26 -16.48 2.88
C ALA A 26 15.76 -16.72 3.14
N ALA A 27 16.63 -15.85 2.61
CA ALA A 27 18.07 -15.93 2.86
C ALA A 27 18.44 -15.68 4.33
N ILE A 28 17.77 -14.75 5.01
CA ILE A 28 18.08 -14.42 6.41
C ILE A 28 17.49 -15.46 7.37
N LEU A 29 16.20 -15.77 7.25
CA LEU A 29 15.50 -16.62 8.21
C LEU A 29 15.65 -18.10 7.93
N TRP A 30 15.73 -18.50 6.67
CA TRP A 30 15.80 -19.90 6.26
C TRP A 30 17.16 -20.29 5.67
N LYS A 31 18.11 -19.35 5.58
CA LYS A 31 19.45 -19.56 4.97
C LYS A 31 19.39 -20.09 3.54
N ASP A 32 18.28 -19.85 2.84
CA ASP A 32 18.03 -20.36 1.50
C ASP A 32 17.16 -19.38 0.72
N ALA A 33 17.79 -18.66 -0.22
CA ALA A 33 17.10 -17.69 -1.06
C ALA A 33 16.17 -18.33 -2.10
N SER A 34 16.33 -19.61 -2.43
CA SER A 34 15.49 -20.31 -3.42
C SER A 34 14.04 -20.46 -2.96
N ARG A 35 13.81 -20.38 -1.64
CA ARG A 35 12.49 -20.48 -1.00
C ARG A 35 11.71 -19.15 -1.00
N ALA A 36 12.07 -18.20 -1.84
CA ALA A 36 11.41 -16.89 -1.94
C ALA A 36 9.89 -16.97 -2.16
N LYS A 37 9.39 -17.96 -2.93
CA LYS A 37 7.95 -18.14 -3.16
C LYS A 37 7.19 -18.48 -1.87
N GLU A 38 7.76 -19.35 -1.05
CA GLU A 38 7.20 -19.71 0.25
C GLU A 38 7.27 -18.53 1.21
N ALA A 39 8.38 -17.78 1.19
CA ALA A 39 8.54 -16.57 1.99
C ALA A 39 7.48 -15.52 1.63
N ALA A 40 7.25 -15.27 0.33
CA ALA A 40 6.24 -14.32 -0.13
C ALA A 40 4.83 -14.65 0.38
N ALA A 41 4.47 -15.94 0.41
CA ALA A 41 3.18 -16.40 0.92
C ALA A 41 3.02 -16.14 2.43
N VAL A 42 4.08 -16.38 3.22
CA VAL A 42 4.08 -16.13 4.67
C VAL A 42 4.05 -14.64 4.99
N MET A 43 4.75 -13.83 4.20
CA MET A 43 4.88 -12.39 4.44
C MET A 43 3.60 -11.60 4.13
N GLN A 44 2.66 -12.16 3.35
CA GLN A 44 1.35 -11.55 3.05
C GLN A 44 1.48 -10.11 2.51
N LEU A 45 2.21 -9.98 1.40
CA LEU A 45 2.65 -8.71 0.81
C LEU A 45 1.70 -8.18 -0.28
N THR A 46 0.61 -8.90 -0.55
CA THR A 46 -0.31 -8.58 -1.64
C THR A 46 -1.22 -7.40 -1.27
N PRO A 47 -1.77 -6.68 -2.26
CA PRO A 47 -2.70 -5.59 -1.99
C PRO A 47 -3.93 -6.06 -1.21
N GLN A 48 -4.41 -7.29 -1.47
CA GLN A 48 -5.54 -7.87 -0.75
C GLN A 48 -5.21 -8.11 0.73
N ASP A 49 -4.03 -8.68 1.01
CA ASP A 49 -3.58 -8.91 2.38
C ASP A 49 -3.41 -7.60 3.15
N LEU A 50 -2.82 -6.60 2.49
CA LEU A 50 -2.55 -5.30 3.10
C LEU A 50 -3.84 -4.49 3.30
N LEU A 51 -4.84 -4.68 2.45
CA LEU A 51 -6.17 -4.11 2.64
C LEU A 51 -6.86 -4.74 3.85
N ALA A 52 -6.78 -6.07 3.99
CA ALA A 52 -7.33 -6.78 5.14
C ALA A 52 -6.68 -6.36 6.47
N LYS A 53 -5.38 -6.02 6.43
CA LYS A 53 -4.64 -5.48 7.58
C LYS A 53 -4.81 -3.97 7.78
N ALA A 54 -5.64 -3.31 6.98
CA ALA A 54 -5.82 -1.85 6.94
C ALA A 54 -4.54 -1.03 6.65
N VAL A 55 -3.47 -1.69 6.17
CA VAL A 55 -2.22 -1.02 5.80
C VAL A 55 -2.39 -0.20 4.52
N CYS A 56 -3.21 -0.67 3.59
CA CYS A 56 -3.69 0.13 2.45
C CYS A 56 -5.19 0.40 2.58
N ASP A 57 -5.63 1.51 1.99
CA ASP A 57 -7.02 2.00 2.11
C ASP A 57 -7.85 1.63 0.88
N ARG A 58 -7.21 1.40 -0.27
CA ARG A 58 -7.89 1.08 -1.53
C ARG A 58 -7.01 0.32 -2.51
N ILE A 59 -7.63 -0.60 -3.24
CA ILE A 59 -7.03 -1.27 -4.39
C ILE A 59 -7.60 -0.67 -5.68
N ILE A 60 -6.73 -0.26 -6.60
CA ILE A 60 -7.08 0.21 -7.94
C ILE A 60 -6.69 -0.88 -8.95
N PRO A 61 -7.62 -1.35 -9.79
CA PRO A 61 -7.29 -2.34 -10.82
C PRO A 61 -6.32 -1.74 -11.86
N ASP A 62 -5.29 -2.49 -12.21
CA ASP A 62 -4.40 -2.13 -13.31
C ASP A 62 -5.07 -2.43 -14.65
N THR A 63 -5.60 -1.38 -15.27
CA THR A 63 -6.27 -1.42 -16.58
C THR A 63 -5.31 -1.20 -17.76
N GLY A 64 -4.00 -1.35 -17.55
CA GLY A 64 -2.97 -1.25 -18.59
C GLY A 64 -2.94 0.14 -19.22
N THR A 65 -3.16 0.23 -20.54
CA THR A 65 -3.09 1.48 -21.30
C THR A 65 -4.08 2.56 -20.82
N THR A 66 -5.18 2.16 -20.20
CA THR A 66 -6.20 3.08 -19.67
C THR A 66 -5.96 3.46 -18.20
N PHE A 67 -4.94 2.90 -17.55
CA PHE A 67 -4.70 3.04 -16.12
C PHE A 67 -4.56 4.50 -15.69
N ALA A 68 -3.86 5.33 -16.47
CA ALA A 68 -3.69 6.75 -16.15
C ALA A 68 -5.04 7.49 -16.08
N THR A 69 -5.98 7.17 -16.98
CA THR A 69 -7.32 7.77 -17.00
C THR A 69 -8.15 7.28 -15.80
N THR A 70 -8.13 5.98 -15.53
CA THR A 70 -8.80 5.37 -14.37
C THR A 70 -8.28 5.97 -13.06
N LEU A 71 -6.95 6.08 -12.92
CA LEU A 71 -6.28 6.64 -11.76
C LEU A 71 -6.65 8.12 -11.57
N LYS A 72 -6.63 8.92 -12.64
CA LYS A 72 -7.04 10.33 -12.59
C LYS A 72 -8.50 10.48 -12.16
N ALA A 73 -9.39 9.64 -12.66
CA ALA A 73 -10.80 9.63 -12.28
C ALA A 73 -11.00 9.25 -10.81
N ALA A 74 -10.14 8.38 -10.25
CA ALA A 74 -10.18 8.01 -8.84
C ALA A 74 -9.58 9.09 -7.92
N ILE A 75 -8.44 9.68 -8.30
CA ILE A 75 -7.73 10.68 -7.49
C ILE A 75 -8.51 11.99 -7.41
N LYS A 76 -9.08 12.47 -8.52
CA LYS A 76 -9.74 13.78 -8.59
C LYS A 76 -10.81 14.03 -7.52
N PRO A 77 -11.82 13.16 -7.33
CA PRO A 77 -12.82 13.36 -6.28
C PRO A 77 -12.19 13.27 -4.88
N LYS A 78 -11.22 12.37 -4.69
CA LYS A 78 -10.59 12.20 -3.38
C LYS A 78 -9.75 13.39 -2.98
N LEU A 79 -9.00 13.95 -3.92
CA LEU A 79 -8.24 15.16 -3.69
C LEU A 79 -9.16 16.33 -3.35
N ALA A 80 -10.31 16.46 -4.02
CA ALA A 80 -11.29 17.49 -3.70
C ALA A 80 -11.85 17.35 -2.26
N GLU A 81 -12.13 16.12 -1.82
CA GLU A 81 -12.54 15.81 -0.45
C GLU A 81 -11.46 16.18 0.58
N LEU A 82 -10.21 15.81 0.31
CA LEU A 82 -9.08 16.10 1.20
C LEU A 82 -8.81 17.61 1.28
N VAL A 83 -8.86 18.33 0.16
CA VAL A 83 -8.66 19.79 0.12
C VAL A 83 -9.78 20.54 0.85
N ALA A 84 -11.00 20.01 0.85
CA ALA A 84 -12.12 20.59 1.59
C ALA A 84 -12.07 20.33 3.10
N THR A 85 -11.18 19.45 3.57
CA THR A 85 -11.03 19.14 4.99
C THR A 85 -10.06 20.14 5.65
N ASP A 86 -10.35 20.48 6.91
CA ASP A 86 -9.46 21.33 7.70
C ASP A 86 -8.04 20.71 7.83
N PRO A 87 -6.95 21.50 7.62
CA PRO A 87 -5.58 20.98 7.67
C PRO A 87 -5.18 20.36 9.01
N GLN A 88 -5.65 20.89 10.14
CA GLN A 88 -5.34 20.32 11.47
C GLN A 88 -6.02 18.96 11.61
N ALA A 89 -7.28 18.85 11.14
CA ALA A 89 -7.99 17.58 11.12
C ALA A 89 -7.32 16.53 10.21
N LEU A 90 -6.76 16.93 9.05
CA LEU A 90 -6.00 16.02 8.19
C LEU A 90 -4.76 15.47 8.88
N ILE A 91 -3.97 16.33 9.53
CA ILE A 91 -2.77 15.93 10.25
C ILE A 91 -3.13 14.96 11.39
N ALA A 92 -4.17 15.28 12.16
CA ALA A 92 -4.64 14.43 13.25
C ALA A 92 -5.10 13.05 12.75
N LYS A 93 -5.87 12.99 11.66
CA LYS A 93 -6.31 11.74 11.01
C LYS A 93 -5.10 10.90 10.56
N ARG A 94 -4.14 11.53 9.88
CA ARG A 94 -2.91 10.87 9.41
C ARG A 94 -2.13 10.28 10.57
N GLN A 95 -1.89 11.05 11.62
CA GLN A 95 -1.19 10.57 12.81
C GLN A 95 -1.94 9.41 13.49
N GLN A 96 -3.26 9.52 13.67
CA GLN A 96 -4.07 8.47 14.26
C GLN A 96 -3.99 7.18 13.45
N ARG A 97 -4.05 7.28 12.11
CA ARG A 97 -3.91 6.13 11.22
C ARG A 97 -2.60 5.40 11.47
N PHE A 98 -1.46 6.09 11.44
CA PHE A 98 -0.16 5.45 11.61
C PHE A 98 0.12 4.97 13.04
N ARG A 99 -0.56 5.51 14.05
CA ARG A 99 -0.50 5.00 15.43
C ARG A 99 -1.28 3.71 15.67
N LYS A 100 -2.10 3.25 14.71
CA LYS A 100 -2.84 1.98 14.83
C LYS A 100 -1.99 0.75 14.50
N PHE A 101 -0.82 0.94 13.88
CA PHE A 101 0.14 -0.10 13.53
C PHE A 101 1.32 -0.04 14.49
#